data_AF-A0A1B1T9Q8-F1
#
_entry.id   AF-A0A1B1T9Q8-F1
#
_cell.length_a   1.000
_cell.length_b   1.000
_cell.length_c   1.000
_cell.angle_alpha   90.00
_cell.angle_beta   90.00
_cell.angle_gamma   90.00
#
_symmetry.space_group_name_H-M   'P 1'
#
loop_
_entity.id
_entity.type
_entity.pdbx_description
1 polymer ?
#
loop_
_entity_poly.entity_id
_entity_poly.type
_entity_poly.pdbx_seq_one_letter_code
_entity_poly.pdbx_strand_id
1 'polypeptide(L)'
;MRETWTKAIQPIVLKFSVVGFYMLAIAEMDTNGSLMIIMAVILVLVAGVLDALDGALARHQGTDGPYGDFLDHTIDRIVDVGLLVAIGMNAAFVSNMSAGLAAGLLTLLGSYMGTQAQSVGLDRIYGGFSRADRMIITLLGLLIAAMQAYTGSAGIDLVSYHEYFEYILLGNEELNGMTGALAISAWGGIYTFIVRFNSTRSQLLEL
;
A
#
# COMPACT_ATOMS: atom_id res chain seq x y z
N MET A 1 19.94 -1.56 22.32
CA MET A 1 18.62 -2.12 22.71
C MET A 1 17.54 -1.95 21.63
N ARG A 2 17.49 -0.89 20.81
CA ARG A 2 16.57 -0.85 19.63
C ARG A 2 16.86 -1.94 18.61
N GLU A 3 18.14 -2.21 18.34
CA GLU A 3 18.52 -3.28 17.42
C GLU A 3 17.88 -4.63 17.77
N THR A 4 17.66 -4.95 19.05
CA THR A 4 17.03 -6.23 19.44
C THR A 4 15.52 -6.26 19.20
N TRP A 5 14.82 -5.14 19.43
CA TRP A 5 13.36 -5.06 19.26
C TRP A 5 12.95 -4.97 17.79
N THR A 6 13.57 -4.06 17.03
CA THR A 6 13.31 -3.94 15.59
C THR A 6 13.72 -5.22 14.85
N LYS A 7 14.82 -5.90 15.23
CA LYS A 7 15.18 -7.23 14.67
C LYS A 7 14.18 -8.33 15.04
N ALA A 8 13.41 -8.18 16.11
CA ALA A 8 12.41 -9.16 16.53
C ALA A 8 11.02 -8.88 15.92
N ILE A 9 10.59 -7.62 15.87
CA ILE A 9 9.25 -7.22 15.42
C ILE A 9 9.15 -7.23 13.89
N GLN A 10 10.15 -6.71 13.17
CA GLN A 10 10.09 -6.61 11.71
C GLN A 10 9.89 -7.97 11.00
N PRO A 11 10.54 -9.08 11.42
CA PRO A 11 10.22 -10.40 10.88
C PRO A 11 8.79 -10.87 11.15
N ILE A 12 8.18 -10.47 12.27
CA ILE A 12 6.79 -10.81 12.59
C ILE A 12 5.83 -10.03 11.69
N VAL A 13 6.06 -8.72 11.56
CA VAL A 13 5.33 -7.83 10.65
C VAL A 13 5.35 -8.39 9.22
N LEU A 14 6.54 -8.76 8.74
CA LEU A 14 6.70 -9.34 7.40
C LEU A 14 5.95 -10.68 7.25
N LYS A 15 6.04 -11.58 8.24
CA LYS A 15 5.33 -12.87 8.19
C LYS A 15 3.82 -12.69 8.14
N PHE A 16 3.25 -11.83 9.00
CA PHE A 16 1.82 -11.55 9.00
C PHE A 16 1.38 -10.91 7.68
N SER A 17 2.18 -9.98 7.15
CA SER A 17 1.93 -9.35 5.86
C SER A 17 1.92 -10.39 4.73
N VAL A 18 2.93 -11.26 4.64
CA VAL A 18 3.02 -12.30 3.60
C VAL A 18 1.85 -13.29 3.67
N VAL A 19 1.43 -13.69 4.87
CA VAL A 19 0.23 -14.54 5.03
C VAL A 19 -1.01 -13.80 4.54
N GLY A 20 -1.18 -12.53 4.91
CA GLY A 20 -2.28 -11.69 4.42
C GLY A 20 -2.27 -11.55 2.89
N PHE A 21 -1.09 -11.33 2.30
CA PHE A 21 -0.92 -11.23 0.84
C PHE A 21 -1.33 -12.53 0.14
N TYR A 22 -0.89 -13.67 0.67
CA TYR A 22 -1.29 -14.97 0.14
C TYR A 22 -2.81 -15.15 0.19
N MET A 23 -3.44 -14.83 1.32
CA MET A 23 -4.90 -14.92 1.48
C MET A 23 -5.65 -14.00 0.52
N LEU A 24 -5.14 -12.79 0.27
CA LEU A 24 -5.71 -11.87 -0.70
C LEU A 24 -5.57 -12.39 -2.13
N ALA A 25 -4.42 -12.94 -2.51
CA ALA A 25 -4.17 -13.39 -3.87
C ALA A 25 -5.05 -14.57 -4.29
N ILE A 26 -5.45 -15.43 -3.34
CA ILE A 26 -6.24 -16.64 -3.62
C ILE A 26 -7.72 -16.52 -3.24
N ALA A 27 -8.16 -15.39 -2.68
CA ALA A 27 -9.56 -15.24 -2.27
C ALA A 27 -10.50 -15.27 -3.47
N GLU A 28 -11.53 -16.10 -3.40
CA GLU A 28 -12.53 -16.27 -4.46
C GLU A 28 -13.81 -15.46 -4.17
N MET A 29 -14.73 -15.43 -5.13
CA MET A 29 -16.03 -14.77 -5.01
C MET A 29 -17.04 -15.67 -4.28
N ASP A 30 -16.71 -16.04 -3.04
CA ASP A 30 -17.54 -16.87 -2.18
C ASP A 30 -17.39 -16.50 -0.69
N THR A 31 -18.12 -17.20 0.17
CA THR A 31 -18.07 -16.99 1.62
C THR A 31 -16.66 -17.22 2.20
N ASN A 32 -15.90 -18.19 1.66
CA ASN A 32 -14.56 -18.49 2.15
C ASN A 32 -13.57 -17.38 1.77
N GLY A 33 -13.63 -16.89 0.53
CA GLY A 33 -12.86 -15.76 0.04
C GLY A 33 -13.17 -14.48 0.81
N SER A 34 -14.45 -14.23 1.14
CA SER A 34 -14.84 -13.14 2.04
C SER A 34 -14.11 -13.21 3.39
N LEU A 35 -14.12 -14.38 4.04
CA LEU A 35 -13.40 -14.60 5.30
C LEU A 35 -11.88 -14.44 5.12
N MET A 36 -11.32 -14.90 4.01
CA MET A 36 -9.90 -14.74 3.70
C MET A 36 -9.50 -13.26 3.60
N ILE A 37 -10.31 -12.45 2.91
CA ILE A 37 -10.06 -11.00 2.77
C ILE A 37 -10.16 -10.31 4.14
N ILE A 38 -11.18 -10.63 4.95
CA ILE A 38 -11.32 -10.06 6.31
C ILE A 38 -10.12 -10.42 7.18
N MET A 39 -9.70 -11.68 7.16
CA MET A 39 -8.54 -12.13 7.93
C MET A 39 -7.24 -11.47 7.45
N ALA A 40 -7.07 -11.27 6.15
CA ALA A 40 -5.95 -10.52 5.61
C ALA A 40 -5.95 -9.06 6.08
N VAL A 41 -7.10 -8.40 6.08
CA VAL A 41 -7.27 -7.03 6.64
C VAL A 41 -6.85 -6.99 8.11
N ILE A 42 -7.29 -7.96 8.92
CA ILE A 42 -6.89 -8.05 10.34
C ILE A 42 -5.38 -8.24 10.48
N LEU A 43 -4.77 -9.14 9.69
CA LEU A 43 -3.34 -9.38 9.73
C LEU A 43 -2.52 -8.13 9.36
N VAL A 44 -2.93 -7.40 8.32
CA VAL A 44 -2.30 -6.13 7.91
C VAL A 44 -2.44 -5.07 9.00
N LEU A 45 -3.62 -4.94 9.62
CA LEU A 45 -3.84 -4.02 10.74
C LEU A 45 -2.96 -4.37 11.95
N VAL A 46 -2.91 -5.65 12.33
CA VAL A 46 -2.06 -6.10 13.45
C VAL A 46 -0.59 -5.83 13.13
N ALA A 47 -0.14 -6.11 11.91
CA ALA A 47 1.21 -5.81 11.46
C ALA A 47 1.53 -4.30 11.57
N GLY A 48 0.63 -3.43 11.10
CA GLY A 48 0.79 -1.98 11.19
C GLY A 48 0.78 -1.45 12.63
N VAL A 49 -0.03 -2.05 13.53
CA VAL A 49 -0.02 -1.69 14.95
C VAL A 49 1.29 -2.11 15.62
N LEU A 50 1.80 -3.31 15.34
CA LEU A 50 3.08 -3.78 15.88
C LEU A 50 4.24 -2.86 15.43
N ASP A 51 4.22 -2.44 14.18
CA ASP A 51 5.20 -1.52 13.59
C ASP A 51 5.18 -0.14 14.28
N ALA A 52 3.98 0.44 14.43
CA ALA A 52 3.80 1.70 15.13
C ALA A 52 4.25 1.65 16.60
N LEU A 53 4.00 0.52 17.28
CA LEU A 53 4.42 0.29 18.66
C LEU A 53 5.94 0.16 18.79
N ASP A 54 6.63 -0.54 17.87
CA ASP A 54 8.11 -0.64 17.86
C ASP A 54 8.73 0.77 17.76
N GLY A 55 8.23 1.57 16.81
CA GLY A 55 8.71 2.95 16.62
C GLY A 55 8.45 3.85 17.83
N ALA A 56 7.26 3.77 18.44
CA ALA A 56 6.92 4.55 19.62
C ALA A 56 7.75 4.15 20.86
N LEU A 57 7.93 2.85 21.07
CA LEU A 57 8.73 2.32 22.18
C LEU A 57 10.20 2.73 22.04
N ALA A 58 10.76 2.62 20.84
CA ALA A 58 12.14 3.02 20.56
C ALA A 58 12.41 4.50 20.92
N ARG A 59 11.50 5.40 20.53
CA ARG A 59 11.57 6.84 20.88
C ARG A 59 11.42 7.08 22.38
N HIS A 60 10.48 6.40 23.02
CA HIS A 60 10.26 6.55 24.46
C HIS A 60 11.48 6.08 25.28
N GLN A 61 12.17 5.05 24.81
CA GLN A 61 13.39 4.53 25.45
C GLN A 61 14.68 5.29 25.06
N GLY A 62 14.60 6.28 24.16
CA GLY A 62 15.77 6.99 23.63
C GLY A 62 16.76 6.08 22.90
N THR A 63 16.25 5.02 22.28
CA THR A 63 17.07 4.03 21.57
C THR A 63 16.95 4.16 20.05
N ASP A 64 16.27 5.20 19.56
CA ASP A 64 16.15 5.46 18.15
C ASP A 64 17.49 5.77 17.46
N GLY A 65 17.67 5.27 16.23
CA GLY A 65 18.92 5.43 15.50
C GLY A 65 18.83 5.02 14.03
N PRO A 66 19.88 5.29 13.24
CA PRO A 66 19.84 5.22 11.78
C PRO A 66 19.56 3.82 11.21
N TYR A 67 20.12 2.77 11.81
CA TYR A 67 19.89 1.39 11.34
C TYR A 67 18.42 0.97 11.47
N GLY A 68 17.79 1.31 12.60
CA GLY A 68 16.38 1.01 12.83
C GLY A 68 15.49 1.77 11.86
N ASP A 69 15.78 3.06 11.63
CA ASP A 69 15.05 3.89 10.66
C ASP A 69 15.18 3.37 9.23
N PHE A 70 16.38 2.94 8.83
CA PHE A 70 16.62 2.28 7.54
C PHE A 70 15.80 0.99 7.39
N LEU A 71 15.83 0.12 8.40
CA LEU A 71 15.14 -1.17 8.36
C LEU A 71 13.62 -0.99 8.29
N ASP A 72 13.07 -0.14 9.16
CA ASP A 72 11.65 0.22 9.23
C ASP A 72 11.16 0.76 7.88
N HIS A 73 11.83 1.80 7.37
CA HIS A 73 11.49 2.38 6.07
C HIS A 73 11.62 1.38 4.92
N THR A 74 12.56 0.42 4.96
CA THR A 74 12.74 -0.57 3.90
C THR A 74 11.63 -1.62 3.91
N ILE A 75 11.34 -2.21 5.07
CA ILE A 75 10.28 -3.23 5.19
C ILE A 75 8.92 -2.62 4.86
N ASP A 76 8.67 -1.38 5.28
CA ASP A 76 7.49 -0.62 4.89
C ASP A 76 7.27 -0.57 3.38
N ARG A 77 8.33 -0.33 2.59
CA ARG A 77 8.21 -0.30 1.12
C ARG A 77 7.87 -1.67 0.56
N ILE A 78 8.49 -2.72 1.10
CA ILE A 78 8.24 -4.10 0.67
C ILE A 78 6.79 -4.50 0.98
N VAL A 79 6.29 -4.14 2.17
CA VAL A 79 4.91 -4.43 2.58
C VAL A 79 3.91 -3.60 1.76
N ASP A 80 4.14 -2.30 1.59
CA ASP A 80 3.27 -1.41 0.80
C ASP A 80 3.14 -1.93 -0.65
N VAL A 81 4.25 -2.30 -1.30
CA VAL A 81 4.26 -2.83 -2.68
C VAL A 81 3.68 -4.24 -2.74
N GLY A 82 4.08 -5.12 -1.80
CA GLY A 82 3.63 -6.51 -1.75
C GLY A 82 2.11 -6.62 -1.58
N LEU A 83 1.50 -5.73 -0.79
CA LEU A 83 0.05 -5.64 -0.64
C LEU A 83 -0.65 -5.36 -1.97
N LEU A 84 -0.19 -4.35 -2.72
CA LEU A 84 -0.78 -3.97 -3.99
C LEU A 84 -0.56 -5.04 -5.08
N VAL A 85 0.60 -5.68 -5.09
CA VAL A 85 0.86 -6.82 -5.98
C VAL A 85 -0.07 -7.99 -5.67
N ALA A 86 -0.24 -8.33 -4.39
CA ALA A 86 -1.12 -9.41 -3.96
C ALA A 86 -2.58 -9.18 -4.34
N ILE A 87 -3.05 -7.93 -4.20
CA ILE A 87 -4.38 -7.52 -4.69
C ILE A 87 -4.46 -7.69 -6.20
N GLY A 88 -3.46 -7.24 -6.96
CA GLY A 88 -3.43 -7.41 -8.41
C GLY A 88 -3.40 -8.86 -8.88
N MET A 89 -2.81 -9.77 -8.09
CA MET A 89 -2.78 -11.21 -8.38
C MET A 89 -4.12 -11.91 -8.13
N ASN A 90 -5.10 -11.26 -7.50
CA ASN A 90 -6.41 -11.86 -7.26
C ASN A 90 -7.23 -11.90 -8.56
N ALA A 91 -7.30 -13.09 -9.17
CA ALA A 91 -8.01 -13.31 -10.43
C ALA A 91 -9.55 -13.25 -10.30
N ALA A 92 -10.12 -13.34 -9.09
CA ALA A 92 -11.57 -13.25 -8.87
C ALA A 92 -12.08 -11.80 -8.86
N PHE A 93 -11.23 -10.84 -8.51
CA PHE A 93 -11.59 -9.43 -8.42
C PHE A 93 -10.82 -8.54 -9.40
N VAL A 94 -9.70 -8.98 -9.97
CA VAL A 94 -8.84 -8.15 -10.83
C VAL A 94 -8.64 -8.86 -12.16
N SER A 95 -9.10 -8.25 -13.25
CA SER A 95 -8.97 -8.80 -14.61
C SER A 95 -7.57 -8.57 -15.19
N ASN A 96 -6.87 -7.51 -14.75
CA ASN A 96 -5.53 -7.18 -15.21
C ASN A 96 -4.51 -7.16 -14.06
N MET A 97 -3.74 -8.24 -13.93
CA MET A 97 -2.70 -8.38 -12.91
C MET A 97 -1.66 -7.26 -12.93
N SER A 98 -1.37 -6.69 -14.12
CA SER A 98 -0.41 -5.59 -14.23
C SER A 98 -0.86 -4.33 -13.47
N ALA A 99 -2.15 -4.19 -13.14
CA ALA A 99 -2.65 -3.12 -12.30
C ALA A 99 -2.00 -3.11 -10.90
N GLY A 100 -1.81 -4.28 -10.27
CA GLY A 100 -1.16 -4.38 -8.97
C GLY A 100 0.32 -3.98 -9.03
N LEU A 101 1.02 -4.42 -10.08
CA LEU A 101 2.41 -4.05 -10.34
C LEU A 101 2.56 -2.53 -10.58
N ALA A 102 1.68 -1.95 -11.41
CA ALA A 102 1.66 -0.53 -11.69
C ALA A 102 1.38 0.29 -10.43
N ALA A 103 0.35 -0.08 -9.65
CA ALA A 103 0.03 0.60 -8.39
C ALA A 103 1.18 0.53 -7.38
N GLY A 104 1.83 -0.63 -7.26
CA GLY A 104 3.02 -0.82 -6.43
C GLY A 104 4.18 0.08 -6.88
N LEU A 105 4.51 0.08 -8.18
CA LEU A 105 5.59 0.89 -8.73
C LEU A 105 5.34 2.39 -8.53
N LEU A 106 4.15 2.88 -8.86
CA LEU A 106 3.81 4.30 -8.75
C LEU A 106 3.80 4.78 -7.29
N THR A 107 3.33 3.92 -6.38
CA THR A 107 3.41 4.14 -4.93
C THR A 107 4.88 4.23 -4.47
N LEU A 108 5.73 3.33 -4.97
CA LEU A 108 7.16 3.32 -4.65
C LEU A 108 7.88 4.56 -5.18
N LEU A 109 7.57 5.01 -6.40
CA LEU A 109 8.14 6.23 -6.98
C LEU A 109 7.81 7.47 -6.14
N GLY A 110 6.56 7.60 -5.68
CA GLY A 110 6.17 8.69 -4.78
C GLY A 110 6.96 8.68 -3.45
N SER A 111 7.24 7.50 -2.90
CA SER A 111 8.09 7.34 -1.72
C SER A 111 9.56 7.64 -2.02
N TYR A 112 10.09 7.16 -3.15
CA TYR A 112 11.45 7.41 -3.62
C TYR A 112 11.72 8.92 -3.77
N MET A 113 10.76 9.69 -4.27
CA MET A 113 10.96 11.14 -4.43
C MET A 113 11.20 11.84 -3.08
N GLY A 114 10.61 11.32 -2.00
CA GLY A 114 10.86 11.80 -0.64
C GLY A 114 12.26 11.44 -0.13
N THR A 115 12.72 10.21 -0.37
CA THR A 115 14.10 9.80 0.01
C THR A 115 15.15 10.55 -0.83
N GLN A 116 14.86 10.80 -2.10
CA GLN A 116 15.75 11.54 -2.98
C GLN A 116 15.88 13.00 -2.53
N ALA A 117 14.79 13.65 -2.11
CA ALA A 117 14.83 15.01 -1.55
C ALA A 117 15.77 15.08 -0.33
N GLN A 118 15.69 14.10 0.57
CA GLN A 118 16.60 14.01 1.71
C GLN A 118 18.05 13.75 1.31
N SER A 119 18.27 12.91 0.28
CA SER A 119 19.62 12.57 -0.18
C SER A 119 20.39 13.77 -0.75
N VAL A 120 19.68 14.79 -1.24
CA VAL A 120 20.28 16.04 -1.75
C VAL A 120 20.36 17.15 -0.69
N GLY A 121 20.13 16.82 0.58
CA GLY A 121 20.31 17.73 1.72
C GLY A 121 19.09 18.57 2.09
N LEU A 122 17.92 18.32 1.49
CA LEU A 122 16.67 18.94 1.94
C LEU A 122 16.06 18.20 3.13
N ASP A 123 15.18 18.89 3.86
CA ASP A 123 14.36 18.28 4.90
C ASP A 123 13.27 17.36 4.32
N ARG A 124 12.57 16.64 5.21
CA ARG A 124 11.48 15.73 4.83
C ARG A 124 10.29 16.49 4.24
N ILE A 125 9.90 16.14 3.01
CA ILE A 125 8.73 16.71 2.33
C ILE A 125 7.50 15.83 2.57
N TYR A 126 6.49 16.36 3.27
CA TYR A 126 5.28 15.62 3.66
C TYR A 126 4.10 15.75 2.67
N GLY A 127 4.21 16.59 1.65
CA GLY A 127 3.15 16.78 0.65
C GLY A 127 2.83 15.51 -0.17
N GLY A 128 1.58 15.42 -0.62
CA GLY A 128 1.08 14.33 -1.46
C GLY A 128 0.02 13.47 -0.77
N PHE A 129 -0.18 12.26 -1.29
CA PHE A 129 -1.03 11.22 -0.72
C PHE A 129 -0.19 10.35 0.23
N SER A 130 -0.45 10.47 1.54
CA SER A 130 0.42 9.89 2.55
C SER A 130 0.31 8.35 2.58
N ARG A 131 1.27 7.70 3.28
CA ARG A 131 1.20 6.25 3.51
C ARG A 131 -0.06 5.87 4.28
N ALA A 132 -0.45 6.67 5.27
CA ALA A 132 -1.66 6.42 6.05
C ALA A 132 -2.92 6.53 5.19
N ASP A 133 -3.00 7.54 4.33
CA ASP A 133 -4.15 7.72 3.43
C ASP A 133 -4.31 6.53 2.47
N ARG A 134 -3.21 6.07 1.87
CA ARG A 134 -3.18 4.86 1.04
C ARG A 134 -3.66 3.63 1.81
N MET A 135 -3.11 3.41 3.00
CA MET A 135 -3.46 2.24 3.81
C MET A 135 -4.95 2.23 4.14
N ILE A 136 -5.52 3.36 4.58
CA ILE A 136 -6.95 3.46 4.90
C ILE A 136 -7.81 3.15 3.68
N ILE A 137 -7.52 3.75 2.53
CA ILE A 137 -8.30 3.51 1.31
C ILE A 137 -8.18 2.06 0.84
N THR A 138 -6.98 1.48 0.89
CA THR A 138 -6.79 0.08 0.52
C THR A 138 -7.57 -0.85 1.45
N LEU A 139 -7.53 -0.63 2.76
CA LEU A 139 -8.30 -1.44 3.72
C LEU A 139 -9.81 -1.29 3.51
N LEU A 140 -10.29 -0.08 3.23
CA LEU A 140 -11.71 0.15 2.90
C LEU A 140 -12.11 -0.59 1.62
N GLY A 141 -11.28 -0.53 0.56
CA GLY A 141 -11.49 -1.28 -0.67
C GLY A 141 -11.54 -2.79 -0.43
N LEU A 142 -10.66 -3.32 0.42
CA LEU A 142 -10.68 -4.74 0.80
C LEU A 142 -11.94 -5.11 1.58
N LEU A 143 -12.44 -4.26 2.48
CA LEU A 143 -13.70 -4.52 3.19
C LEU A 143 -14.90 -4.51 2.24
N ILE A 144 -14.90 -3.65 1.22
CA ILE A 144 -15.90 -3.66 0.15
C ILE A 144 -15.80 -4.97 -0.64
N ALA A 145 -14.59 -5.39 -1.03
CA ALA A 145 -14.37 -6.65 -1.75
C ALA A 145 -14.82 -7.87 -0.93
N ALA A 146 -14.57 -7.88 0.38
CA ALA A 146 -15.07 -8.93 1.28
C ALA A 146 -16.60 -8.98 1.31
N MET A 147 -17.27 -7.82 1.35
CA MET A 147 -18.72 -7.75 1.26
C MET A 147 -19.22 -8.28 -0.08
N GLN A 148 -18.56 -7.91 -1.18
CA GLN A 148 -18.89 -8.38 -2.54
C GLN A 148 -18.76 -9.91 -2.66
N ALA A 149 -17.69 -10.49 -2.11
CA ALA A 149 -17.50 -11.95 -2.04
C ALA A 149 -18.64 -12.65 -1.28
N TYR A 150 -19.06 -12.07 -0.15
CA TYR A 150 -20.11 -12.65 0.70
C TYR A 150 -21.50 -12.59 0.05
N THR A 151 -21.82 -11.48 -0.61
CA THR A 151 -23.13 -11.27 -1.26
C THR A 151 -23.19 -11.86 -2.67
N GLY A 152 -22.05 -12.20 -3.27
CA GLY A 152 -21.95 -12.57 -4.67
C GLY A 152 -22.23 -11.41 -5.63
N SER A 153 -22.14 -10.16 -5.14
CA SER A 153 -22.36 -8.99 -5.99
C SER A 153 -21.12 -8.70 -6.83
N ALA A 154 -21.26 -8.81 -8.14
CA ALA A 154 -20.22 -8.42 -9.10
C ALA A 154 -19.90 -6.91 -9.00
N GLY A 155 -18.74 -6.52 -9.54
CA GLY A 155 -18.36 -5.11 -9.65
C GLY A 155 -19.29 -4.34 -10.58
N ILE A 156 -19.07 -3.03 -10.66
CA ILE A 156 -19.71 -2.20 -11.69
C ILE A 156 -18.91 -2.41 -12.97
N ASP A 157 -19.51 -3.09 -13.94
CA ASP A 157 -18.96 -3.23 -15.29
C ASP A 157 -18.89 -1.86 -15.97
N LEU A 158 -17.68 -1.47 -16.38
CA LEU A 158 -17.40 -0.18 -17.01
C LEU A 158 -17.13 -0.29 -18.51
N VAL A 159 -17.15 -1.50 -19.08
CA VAL A 159 -16.96 -1.77 -20.51
C VAL A 159 -17.97 -0.97 -21.36
N SER A 160 -19.15 -0.70 -20.81
CA SER A 160 -20.22 0.03 -21.48
C SER A 160 -20.09 1.56 -21.43
N TYR A 161 -19.22 2.09 -20.56
CA TYR A 161 -19.25 3.52 -20.21
C TYR A 161 -18.28 4.39 -21.00
N HIS A 162 -17.00 4.02 -21.19
CA HIS A 162 -16.02 4.67 -22.10
C HIS A 162 -14.60 4.08 -21.94
N GLU A 163 -13.81 4.06 -23.01
CA GLU A 163 -12.38 3.63 -23.05
C GLU A 163 -11.49 4.32 -21.99
N TYR A 164 -11.81 5.56 -21.62
CA TYR A 164 -11.08 6.30 -20.57
C TYR A 164 -11.15 5.66 -19.19
N PHE A 165 -12.22 4.90 -18.88
CA PHE A 165 -12.35 4.24 -17.59
C PHE A 165 -11.37 3.08 -17.43
N GLU A 166 -11.02 2.41 -18.52
CA GLU A 166 -10.03 1.34 -18.52
C GLU A 166 -8.66 1.89 -18.08
N TYR A 167 -8.25 3.05 -18.61
CA TYR A 167 -7.01 3.70 -18.16
C TYR A 167 -7.05 4.13 -16.69
N ILE A 168 -8.19 4.65 -16.21
CA ILE A 168 -8.36 5.06 -14.81
C ILE A 168 -8.24 3.84 -13.88
N LEU A 169 -8.76 2.69 -14.27
CA LEU A 169 -8.70 1.44 -13.52
C LEU A 169 -7.50 0.56 -13.86
N LEU A 170 -6.48 1.13 -14.51
CA LEU A 170 -5.23 0.43 -14.82
C LEU A 170 -5.44 -0.83 -15.67
N GLY A 171 -6.41 -0.80 -16.57
CA GLY A 171 -6.75 -1.89 -17.48
C GLY A 171 -7.74 -2.91 -16.91
N ASN A 172 -8.43 -2.61 -15.80
CA ASN A 172 -9.48 -3.48 -15.27
C ASN A 172 -10.85 -3.14 -15.86
N GLU A 173 -11.63 -4.18 -16.11
CA GLU A 173 -12.97 -4.08 -16.74
C GLU A 173 -14.06 -3.67 -15.74
N GLU A 174 -13.89 -4.05 -14.48
CA GLU A 174 -14.86 -3.81 -13.41
C GLU A 174 -14.31 -2.88 -12.32
N LEU A 175 -15.15 -1.95 -11.86
CA LEU A 175 -14.95 -1.24 -10.61
C LEU A 175 -15.50 -2.06 -9.44
N ASN A 176 -14.60 -2.53 -8.57
CA ASN A 176 -14.92 -3.20 -7.32
C ASN A 176 -13.97 -2.74 -6.21
N GLY A 177 -14.08 -3.33 -5.02
CA GLY A 177 -13.28 -2.93 -3.87
C GLY A 177 -11.76 -3.03 -4.11
N MET A 178 -11.31 -4.08 -4.79
CA MET A 178 -9.88 -4.31 -5.07
C MET A 178 -9.37 -3.42 -6.20
N THR A 179 -10.06 -3.36 -7.34
CA THR A 179 -9.64 -2.53 -8.48
C THR A 179 -9.68 -1.04 -8.14
N GLY A 180 -10.65 -0.61 -7.34
CA GLY A 180 -10.70 0.75 -6.79
C GLY A 180 -9.50 1.06 -5.87
N ALA A 181 -9.13 0.14 -4.99
CA ALA A 181 -7.96 0.30 -4.12
C ALA A 181 -6.65 0.41 -4.92
N LEU A 182 -6.50 -0.39 -5.97
CA LEU A 182 -5.34 -0.33 -6.88
C LEU A 182 -5.28 1.02 -7.61
N ALA A 183 -6.39 1.44 -8.21
CA ALA A 183 -6.48 2.68 -8.96
C ALA A 183 -6.16 3.89 -8.09
N ILE A 184 -6.80 4.03 -6.93
CA ILE A 184 -6.56 5.16 -6.01
C ILE A 184 -5.10 5.15 -5.52
N SER A 185 -4.53 3.98 -5.22
CA SER A 185 -3.13 3.86 -4.81
C SER A 185 -2.17 4.30 -5.91
N ALA A 186 -2.40 3.88 -7.15
CA ALA A 186 -1.60 4.26 -8.31
C ALA A 186 -1.63 5.77 -8.58
N TRP A 187 -2.82 6.34 -8.70
CA TRP A 187 -2.99 7.77 -8.98
C TRP A 187 -2.51 8.64 -7.81
N GLY A 188 -2.74 8.20 -6.58
CA GLY A 188 -2.18 8.83 -5.38
C GLY A 188 -0.65 8.79 -5.36
N GLY A 189 -0.04 7.70 -5.83
CA GLY A 189 1.40 7.58 -6.03
C GLY A 189 1.95 8.61 -7.03
N ILE A 190 1.31 8.74 -8.20
CA ILE A 190 1.65 9.75 -9.22
C ILE A 190 1.52 11.16 -8.63
N TYR A 191 0.39 11.47 -7.99
CA TYR A 191 0.17 12.77 -7.36
C TYR A 191 1.28 13.09 -6.34
N THR A 192 1.61 12.12 -5.48
CA THR A 192 2.68 12.28 -4.47
C THR A 192 4.03 12.54 -5.11
N PHE A 193 4.36 11.82 -6.17
CA PHE A 193 5.60 12.02 -6.92
C PHE A 193 5.69 13.46 -7.45
N ILE A 194 4.65 13.94 -8.14
CA ILE A 194 4.64 15.28 -8.75
C ILE A 194 4.76 16.37 -7.68
N VAL A 195 3.99 16.27 -6.59
CA VAL A 195 4.03 17.24 -5.48
C VAL A 195 5.41 17.33 -4.88
N ARG A 196 6.02 16.17 -4.58
CA ARG A 196 7.35 16.12 -3.96
C ARG A 196 8.43 16.58 -4.93
N PHE A 197 8.36 16.18 -6.20
CA PHE A 197 9.30 16.61 -7.23
C PHE A 197 9.31 18.13 -7.38
N ASN A 198 8.14 18.75 -7.51
CA ASN A 198 8.03 20.21 -7.65
C ASN A 198 8.50 20.94 -6.39
N SER A 199 8.16 20.44 -5.20
CA SER A 199 8.63 21.00 -3.93
C SER A 199 10.15 20.92 -3.79
N THR A 200 10.75 19.76 -4.06
CA THR A 200 12.20 19.56 -4.08
C THR A 200 12.87 20.51 -5.07
N ARG A 201 12.34 20.60 -6.29
CA ARG A 201 12.90 21.48 -7.33
C ARG A 201 12.85 22.95 -6.92
N SER A 202 11.75 23.43 -6.34
CA SER A 202 11.65 24.83 -5.88
C SER A 202 12.71 25.13 -4.82
N GLN A 203 12.78 24.29 -3.79
CA GLN A 203 13.73 24.47 -2.68
C GLN A 203 15.18 24.46 -3.17
N LEU A 204 15.55 23.58 -4.09
CA LEU A 204 16.92 23.53 -4.64
C LEU A 204 17.28 24.75 -5.50
N LEU A 205 16.31 25.37 -6.18
CA LEU A 205 16.55 26.56 -6.99
C LEU A 205 16.62 27.86 -6.16
N GLU A 206 16.22 27.78 -4.89
CA GLU A 206 16.28 28.88 -3.92
C GLU A 206 17.57 28.86 -3.07
N LEU A 207 18.39 27.79 -3.19
CA LEU A 207 19.71 27.65 -2.56
C LEU A 207 20.81 28.33 -3.40
#